data_AF-A0A2E8LAK7-F1
#
_entry.id   AF-A0A2E8LAK7-F1
#
_cell.length_a   1.000
_cell.length_b   1.000
_cell.length_c   1.000
_cell.angle_alpha   90.00
_cell.angle_beta   90.00
_cell.angle_gamma   90.00
#
_symmetry.space_group_name_H-M   'P 1'
#
loop_
_entity.id
_entity.type
_entity.pdbx_description
1 polymer ?
#
loop_
_entity_poly.entity_id
_entity_poly.type
_entity_poly.pdbx_seq_one_letter_code
_entity_poly.pdbx_strand_id
1 'polypeptide(L)'
;MRANFVETARDGQARCGVVTTARGEFTTPRFMPVGTRGAIVHLDASDVEALGAQVILANTYHLMMRPGAEVVEALGGIHGMADWDGHILTDSGGYQIFSLGPELSDAGATFKSTYDGSTHLLTPEGAVDVQAKIGADIQMVLDVCPSSI
;
A
#
# COMPACT_ATOMS: atom_id res chain seq x y z
N MET A 1 5.19 -5.30 -17.93
CA MET A 1 6.65 -5.33 -17.66
C MET A 1 6.86 -6.01 -16.31
N ARG A 2 7.87 -6.88 -16.16
CA ARG A 2 8.17 -7.53 -14.86
C ARG A 2 9.09 -6.60 -14.07
N ALA A 3 8.81 -6.41 -12.78
CA ALA A 3 9.67 -5.62 -11.92
C ALA A 3 11.08 -6.24 -11.85
N ASN A 4 12.11 -5.38 -11.80
CA ASN A 4 13.52 -5.79 -11.74
C ASN A 4 14.25 -5.00 -10.66
N PHE A 5 15.22 -5.63 -10.00
CA PHE A 5 16.11 -4.98 -9.05
C PHE A 5 17.56 -5.24 -9.44
N VAL A 6 18.34 -4.16 -9.56
CA VAL A 6 19.77 -4.21 -9.86
C VAL A 6 20.54 -3.54 -8.73
N GLU A 7 21.47 -4.29 -8.13
CA GLU A 7 22.41 -3.74 -7.15
C GLU A 7 23.49 -2.91 -7.86
N THR A 8 23.69 -1.67 -7.41
CA THR A 8 24.66 -0.73 -8.00
C THR A 8 25.96 -0.65 -7.20
N ALA A 9 25.90 -0.86 -5.88
CA ALA A 9 27.08 -1.00 -5.04
C ALA A 9 26.76 -1.74 -3.74
N ARG A 10 27.81 -2.20 -3.05
CA ARG A 10 27.75 -2.91 -1.78
C ARG A 10 28.91 -2.53 -0.89
N ASP A 11 28.62 -2.34 0.39
CA ASP A 11 29.60 -2.23 1.46
C ASP A 11 29.18 -3.15 2.63
N GLY A 12 29.89 -4.26 2.81
CA GLY A 12 29.49 -5.33 3.72
C GLY A 12 28.10 -5.89 3.39
N GLN A 13 27.14 -5.68 4.30
CA GLN A 13 25.72 -6.05 4.11
C GLN A 13 24.85 -4.92 3.54
N ALA A 14 25.36 -3.67 3.54
CA ALA A 14 24.65 -2.53 2.98
C ALA A 14 24.65 -2.62 1.45
N ARG A 15 23.50 -2.35 0.83
CA ARG A 15 23.28 -2.43 -0.61
C ARG A 15 22.59 -1.16 -1.07
N CYS A 16 23.04 -0.62 -2.19
CA CYS A 16 22.24 0.33 -2.96
C CYS A 16 21.90 -0.27 -4.31
N GLY A 17 20.80 0.18 -4.89
CA GLY A 17 20.37 -0.32 -6.18
C GLY A 17 19.23 0.48 -6.78
N VAL A 18 18.79 0.00 -7.93
CA VAL A 18 17.68 0.58 -8.69
C VAL A 18 16.61 -0.49 -8.87
N VAL A 19 15.37 -0.14 -8.60
CA VAL A 19 14.20 -0.95 -8.90
C VAL A 19 13.49 -0.32 -10.10
N THR A 20 13.24 -1.11 -11.13
CA THR A 20 12.47 -0.71 -12.31
C THR A 20 11.11 -1.40 -12.28
N THR A 21 10.04 -0.63 -12.40
CA THR A 21 8.65 -1.09 -12.49
C THR A 21 8.01 -0.59 -13.79
N ALA A 22 6.72 -0.87 -14.00
CA ALA A 22 5.99 -0.32 -15.14
C ALA A 22 5.81 1.22 -15.06
N ARG A 23 5.84 1.81 -13.86
CA ARG A 23 5.72 3.26 -13.65
C ARG A 23 7.03 4.01 -13.87
N GLY A 24 8.15 3.34 -13.66
CA GLY A 24 9.48 3.95 -13.77
C GLY A 24 10.43 3.35 -12.76
N GLU A 25 11.45 4.13 -12.38
CA GLU A 25 12.55 3.68 -11.54
C GLU A 25 12.60 4.42 -10.21
N PHE A 26 13.03 3.72 -9.16
CA PHE A 26 13.38 4.32 -7.88
C PHE A 26 14.64 3.66 -7.32
N THR A 27 15.38 4.37 -6.45
CA THR A 27 16.62 3.84 -5.87
C THR A 27 16.47 3.38 -4.42
N THR A 28 17.26 2.41 -4.01
CA THR A 28 17.34 1.89 -2.64
C THR A 28 18.74 2.16 -2.03
N PRO A 29 18.88 2.30 -0.71
CA PRO A 29 17.84 2.20 0.33
C PRO A 29 16.88 3.38 0.33
N ARG A 30 15.64 3.16 0.77
CA ARG A 30 14.56 4.16 0.70
C ARG A 30 13.74 4.18 1.98
N PHE A 31 13.41 5.38 2.44
CA PHE A 31 12.33 5.61 3.39
C PHE A 31 11.06 5.97 2.63
N MET A 32 9.93 5.38 3.01
CA MET A 32 8.63 5.59 2.37
C MET A 32 7.71 6.36 3.33
N PRO A 33 7.35 7.61 3.01
CA PRO A 33 6.32 8.33 3.77
C PRO A 33 5.00 7.57 3.74
N VAL A 34 4.24 7.62 4.84
CA VAL A 34 2.97 6.87 4.97
C VAL A 34 1.79 7.81 4.71
N GLY A 35 1.04 7.53 3.65
CA GLY A 35 -0.25 8.13 3.34
C GLY A 35 -1.41 7.32 3.93
N THR A 36 -2.27 8.00 4.69
CA THR A 36 -3.51 7.41 5.21
C THR A 36 -4.68 8.02 4.47
N ARG A 37 -5.56 7.20 3.89
CA ARG A 37 -6.68 7.64 3.03
C ARG A 37 -6.24 8.42 1.77
N GLY A 38 -5.10 8.05 1.19
CA GLY A 38 -4.61 8.65 -0.06
C GLY A 38 -3.98 10.04 0.09
N ALA A 39 -3.70 10.48 1.32
CA ALA A 39 -2.97 11.71 1.58
C ALA A 39 -1.95 11.51 2.70
N ILE A 40 -0.83 12.23 2.63
CA ILE A 40 0.09 12.41 3.75
C ILE A 40 -0.40 13.62 4.53
N VAL A 41 -0.57 13.47 5.85
CA VAL A 41 -1.19 14.52 6.67
C VAL A 41 -0.34 15.79 6.58
N HIS A 42 -0.98 16.90 6.21
CA HIS A 42 -0.40 18.25 6.05
C HIS A 42 0.50 18.49 4.83
N LEU A 43 0.70 17.51 3.95
CA LEU A 43 1.54 17.67 2.75
C LEU A 43 0.71 17.40 1.50
N ASP A 44 0.89 18.24 0.48
CA ASP A 44 0.43 17.91 -0.87
C ASP A 44 1.49 17.11 -1.65
N ALA A 45 1.14 16.67 -2.86
CA ALA A 45 2.06 15.89 -3.69
C ALA A 45 3.37 16.66 -3.98
N SER A 46 3.30 17.96 -4.23
CA SER A 46 4.46 18.79 -4.55
C SER A 46 5.42 18.93 -3.37
N ASP A 47 4.90 19.00 -2.14
CA ASP A 47 5.73 18.96 -0.93
C ASP A 47 6.51 17.64 -0.84
N VAL A 48 5.84 16.52 -1.14
CA VAL A 48 6.42 15.17 -1.06
C VAL A 48 7.48 14.96 -2.15
N GLU A 49 7.27 15.52 -3.35
CA GLU A 49 8.27 15.59 -4.41
C GLU A 49 9.47 16.42 -3.99
N ALA A 50 9.24 17.60 -3.39
CA ALA A 50 10.31 18.49 -2.92
C ALA A 50 11.19 17.84 -1.83
N LEU A 51 10.62 16.93 -1.03
CA LEU A 51 11.36 16.11 -0.06
C LEU A 51 12.18 14.99 -0.71
N GLY A 52 12.05 14.77 -2.02
CA GLY A 52 12.77 13.72 -2.76
C GLY A 52 12.22 12.31 -2.51
N ALA A 53 10.97 12.19 -2.07
CA ALA A 53 10.32 10.90 -1.99
C ALA A 53 10.10 10.34 -3.42
N GLN A 54 10.36 9.05 -3.59
CA GLN A 54 10.11 8.35 -4.86
C GLN A 54 9.02 7.29 -4.71
N VAL A 55 8.78 6.85 -3.48
CA VAL A 55 7.82 5.80 -3.14
C VAL A 55 7.07 6.22 -1.89
N ILE A 56 5.74 6.16 -1.92
CA ILE A 56 4.85 6.40 -0.79
C ILE A 56 4.18 5.07 -0.40
N LEU A 57 3.99 4.85 0.90
CA LEU A 57 3.17 3.75 1.40
C LEU A 57 1.74 4.24 1.59
N ALA A 58 0.76 3.55 1.00
CA ALA A 58 -0.66 3.83 1.20
C ALA A 58 -1.36 2.68 1.94
N ASN A 59 -2.19 3.00 2.92
CA ASN A 59 -2.93 1.99 3.68
C ASN A 59 -4.19 1.51 2.94
N THR A 60 -4.19 0.24 2.53
CA THR A 60 -5.28 -0.44 1.81
C THR A 60 -6.57 -0.48 2.63
N TYR A 61 -6.50 -0.78 3.93
CA TYR A 61 -7.70 -0.82 4.79
C TYR A 61 -8.49 0.49 4.69
N HIS A 62 -7.81 1.63 4.80
CA HIS A 62 -8.49 2.91 4.79
C HIS A 62 -9.12 3.20 3.43
N LEU A 63 -8.38 2.98 2.34
CA LEU A 63 -8.86 3.21 0.96
C LEU A 63 -10.02 2.29 0.58
N MET A 64 -9.96 1.02 0.99
CA MET A 64 -10.99 0.01 0.75
C MET A 64 -12.32 0.36 1.45
N MET A 65 -12.25 0.90 2.67
CA MET A 65 -13.47 1.22 3.42
C MET A 65 -14.02 2.60 3.06
N ARG A 66 -13.15 3.59 2.84
CA ARG A 66 -13.55 4.94 2.46
C ARG A 66 -12.41 5.65 1.70
N PRO A 67 -12.58 5.99 0.42
CA PRO A 67 -13.85 6.09 -0.30
C PRO A 67 -14.39 4.77 -0.88
N GLY A 68 -13.62 3.69 -0.87
CA GLY A 68 -13.94 2.44 -1.55
C GLY A 68 -13.05 2.22 -2.77
N ALA A 69 -12.58 0.99 -2.98
CA ALA A 69 -11.62 0.69 -4.05
C ALA A 69 -12.18 1.01 -5.46
N GLU A 70 -13.48 0.78 -5.70
CA GLU A 70 -14.17 1.13 -6.94
C GLU A 70 -14.15 2.63 -7.23
N VAL A 71 -14.29 3.45 -6.18
CA VAL A 71 -14.25 4.91 -6.31
C VAL A 71 -12.83 5.36 -6.62
N VAL A 72 -11.83 4.77 -5.96
CA VAL A 72 -10.42 5.05 -6.26
C VAL A 72 -10.10 4.68 -7.71
N GLU A 73 -10.53 3.51 -8.19
CA GLU A 73 -10.35 3.09 -9.58
C GLU A 73 -10.99 4.08 -10.56
N ALA A 74 -12.24 4.48 -10.32
CA ALA A 74 -12.96 5.43 -11.16
C ALA A 74 -12.33 6.83 -11.22
N LEU A 75 -11.54 7.21 -10.21
CA LEU A 75 -10.78 8.46 -10.17
C LEU A 75 -9.40 8.36 -10.85
N GLY A 76 -9.13 7.26 -11.57
CA GLY A 76 -7.83 7.01 -12.22
C GLY A 76 -6.83 6.28 -11.32
N GLY A 77 -7.33 5.54 -10.32
CA GLY A 77 -6.51 4.89 -9.31
C GLY A 77 -5.98 5.87 -8.26
N ILE A 78 -5.17 5.35 -7.34
CA ILE A 78 -4.61 6.12 -6.22
C ILE A 78 -3.72 7.26 -6.68
N HIS A 79 -3.04 7.10 -7.81
CA HIS A 79 -2.19 8.13 -8.41
C HIS A 79 -3.03 9.31 -8.92
N GLY A 80 -4.09 9.05 -9.67
CA GLY A 80 -5.00 10.10 -10.15
C GLY A 80 -5.75 10.79 -8.99
N MET A 81 -6.14 10.03 -7.97
CA MET A 81 -6.79 10.59 -6.78
C MET A 81 -5.86 11.47 -5.93
N ALA A 82 -4.59 11.09 -5.79
CA ALA A 82 -3.61 11.80 -4.97
C ALA A 82 -2.76 12.83 -5.74
N ASP A 83 -2.92 12.92 -7.07
CA ASP A 83 -2.08 13.72 -7.98
C ASP A 83 -0.59 13.41 -7.80
N TRP A 84 -0.24 12.12 -7.74
CA TRP A 84 1.12 11.64 -7.43
C TRP A 84 1.67 10.74 -8.53
N ASP A 85 2.74 11.20 -9.19
CA ASP A 85 3.38 10.50 -10.30
C ASP A 85 4.46 9.49 -9.87
N GLY A 86 4.96 9.58 -8.63
CA GLY A 86 5.90 8.61 -8.08
C GLY A 86 5.25 7.26 -7.75
N HIS A 87 6.05 6.32 -7.24
CA HIS A 87 5.56 4.98 -6.92
C HIS A 87 4.69 4.96 -5.67
N ILE A 88 3.73 4.04 -5.63
CA ILE A 88 2.92 3.74 -4.45
C ILE A 88 3.03 2.25 -4.12
N LEU A 89 3.41 1.97 -2.88
CA LEU A 89 3.30 0.68 -2.25
C LEU A 89 2.02 0.66 -1.42
N THR A 90 1.20 -0.38 -1.57
CA THR A 90 0.08 -0.62 -0.67
C THR A 90 0.41 -1.73 0.30
N ASP A 91 0.08 -1.53 1.58
CA ASP A 91 0.04 -2.64 2.52
C ASP A 91 -1.12 -3.60 2.18
N SER A 92 -1.16 -4.77 2.80
CA SER A 92 -2.24 -5.73 2.56
C SER A 92 -3.54 -5.38 3.30
N GLY A 93 -3.48 -4.42 4.23
CA GLY A 93 -4.54 -4.16 5.21
C GLY A 93 -4.59 -5.17 6.35
N GLY A 94 -3.77 -6.24 6.31
CA GLY A 94 -3.74 -7.31 7.31
C GLY A 94 -3.52 -6.76 8.71
N TYR A 95 -2.41 -6.05 8.93
CA TYR A 95 -2.07 -5.48 10.25
C TYR A 95 -3.20 -4.64 10.86
N GLN A 96 -3.80 -3.76 10.06
CA GLN A 96 -4.91 -2.92 10.52
C GLN A 96 -6.12 -3.76 10.91
N ILE A 97 -6.44 -4.81 10.14
CA ILE A 97 -7.54 -5.74 10.46
C ILE A 97 -7.23 -6.52 11.75
N PHE A 98 -6.00 -7.01 11.94
CA PHE A 98 -5.62 -7.72 13.18
C PHE A 98 -5.77 -6.88 14.42
N SER A 99 -5.47 -5.58 14.34
CA SER A 99 -5.66 -4.65 15.46
C SER A 99 -7.12 -4.53 15.92
N LEU A 100 -8.09 -4.96 15.10
CA LEU A 100 -9.53 -4.92 15.39
C LEU A 100 -10.07 -6.22 16.01
N GLY A 101 -9.23 -7.22 16.26
CA GLY A 101 -9.64 -8.53 16.79
C GLY A 101 -10.54 -9.31 15.82
N PRO A 102 -10.05 -9.64 14.61
CA PRO A 102 -10.83 -10.33 13.60
C PRO A 102 -11.05 -11.80 13.96
N GLU A 103 -12.11 -12.39 13.40
CA GLU A 103 -12.31 -13.84 13.38
C GLU A 103 -11.56 -14.42 12.17
N LEU A 104 -10.64 -15.36 12.43
CA LEU A 104 -9.81 -15.98 11.38
C LEU A 104 -10.37 -17.32 10.95
N SER A 105 -10.28 -17.59 9.65
CA SER A 105 -10.61 -18.87 9.04
C SER A 105 -9.66 -19.12 7.85
N ASP A 106 -9.68 -20.34 7.31
CA ASP A 106 -8.92 -20.65 6.08
C ASP A 106 -9.33 -19.78 4.88
N ALA A 107 -10.55 -19.23 4.90
CA ALA A 107 -11.03 -18.32 3.87
C ALA A 107 -10.46 -16.89 4.00
N GLY A 108 -10.01 -16.49 5.20
CA GLY A 108 -9.53 -15.14 5.46
C GLY A 108 -9.96 -14.58 6.83
N ALA A 109 -9.88 -13.25 6.95
CA ALA A 109 -10.17 -12.53 8.18
C ALA A 109 -11.52 -11.80 8.11
N THR A 110 -12.44 -12.15 9.01
CA THR A 110 -13.73 -11.46 9.19
C THR A 110 -13.59 -10.40 10.27
N PHE A 111 -13.97 -9.16 9.98
CA PHE A 111 -13.82 -8.04 10.91
C PHE A 111 -14.97 -7.05 10.80
N LYS A 112 -15.10 -6.19 11.82
CA LYS A 112 -16.04 -5.07 11.80
C LYS A 112 -15.35 -3.78 11.37
N SER A 113 -15.97 -3.08 10.46
CA SER A 113 -15.58 -1.75 10.01
C SER A 113 -15.54 -0.76 11.18
N THR A 114 -14.47 0.02 11.28
CA THR A 114 -14.37 1.12 12.26
C THR A 114 -15.20 2.35 11.86
N TYR A 115 -15.69 2.39 10.62
CA TYR A 115 -16.44 3.54 10.09
C TYR A 115 -17.93 3.45 10.36
N ASP A 116 -18.52 2.26 10.23
CA ASP A 116 -19.97 2.05 10.27
C ASP A 116 -20.38 0.76 11.01
N GLY A 117 -19.43 -0.03 11.50
CA GLY A 117 -19.69 -1.29 12.21
C GLY A 117 -20.13 -2.46 11.33
N SER A 118 -20.16 -2.29 10.00
CA SER A 118 -20.49 -3.37 9.07
C SER A 118 -19.44 -4.50 9.11
N THR A 119 -19.88 -5.74 8.88
CA THR A 119 -19.00 -6.91 8.88
C THR A 119 -18.47 -7.16 7.46
N HIS A 120 -17.17 -7.35 7.34
CA HIS A 120 -16.46 -7.63 6.09
C HIS A 120 -15.58 -8.86 6.22
N LEU A 121 -15.37 -9.57 5.11
CA LEU A 121 -14.41 -10.67 4.98
C LEU A 121 -13.31 -10.22 4.01
N LEU A 122 -12.06 -10.21 4.47
CA LEU A 122 -10.90 -10.03 3.59
C LEU A 122 -10.21 -11.38 3.37
N THR A 123 -10.24 -11.85 2.13
CA THR A 123 -9.50 -13.04 1.67
C THR A 123 -8.20 -12.62 0.99
N PRO A 124 -7.22 -13.54 0.79
CA PRO A 124 -6.02 -13.24 0.02
C PRO A 124 -6.32 -12.72 -1.39
N GLU A 125 -7.29 -13.32 -2.08
CA GLU A 125 -7.76 -12.90 -3.41
C GLU A 125 -8.39 -11.51 -3.34
N GLY A 126 -9.25 -11.26 -2.34
CA GLY A 126 -9.87 -9.96 -2.13
C GLY A 126 -8.84 -8.85 -1.87
N ALA A 127 -7.77 -9.15 -1.13
CA ALA A 127 -6.68 -8.20 -0.90
C ALA A 127 -5.91 -7.87 -2.19
N VAL A 128 -5.71 -8.85 -3.08
CA VAL A 128 -5.11 -8.63 -4.39
C VAL A 128 -6.04 -7.78 -5.27
N ASP A 129 -7.32 -8.13 -5.34
CA ASP A 129 -8.32 -7.41 -6.14
C ASP A 129 -8.46 -5.95 -5.70
N VAL A 130 -8.49 -5.69 -4.40
CA VAL A 130 -8.56 -4.34 -3.85
C VAL A 130 -7.30 -3.54 -4.20
N GLN A 131 -6.11 -4.10 -4.00
CA GLN A 131 -4.86 -3.41 -4.35
C GLN A 131 -4.73 -3.17 -5.86
N ALA A 132 -5.28 -4.06 -6.69
CA ALA A 132 -5.33 -3.90 -8.14
C ALA A 132 -6.26 -2.73 -8.53
N LYS A 133 -7.46 -2.64 -7.95
CA LYS A 133 -8.40 -1.51 -8.17
C LYS A 133 -7.84 -0.18 -7.68
N ILE A 134 -7.18 -0.20 -6.51
CA ILE A 134 -6.45 0.97 -6.00
C ILE A 134 -5.36 1.40 -7.00
N GLY A 135 -4.76 0.47 -7.74
CA GLY A 135 -3.76 0.76 -8.76
C GLY A 135 -2.35 0.92 -8.20
N ALA A 136 -2.01 0.16 -7.16
CA ALA A 136 -0.68 0.21 -6.53
C ALA A 136 0.41 -0.42 -7.40
N ASP A 137 1.63 0.12 -7.34
CA ASP A 137 2.79 -0.40 -8.09
C ASP A 137 3.44 -1.59 -7.40
N ILE A 138 3.41 -1.59 -6.07
CA ILE A 138 3.97 -2.64 -5.21
C ILE A 138 2.86 -3.09 -4.27
N GLN A 139 2.45 -4.34 -4.41
CA GLN A 139 1.36 -4.92 -3.65
C GLN A 139 1.92 -5.88 -2.61
N MET A 140 1.46 -5.74 -1.37
CA MET A 140 1.82 -6.65 -0.29
C MET A 140 0.82 -7.79 -0.24
N VAL A 141 1.33 -9.01 -0.06
CA VAL A 141 0.49 -10.19 0.16
C VAL A 141 -0.26 -10.07 1.48
N LEU A 142 -1.49 -10.58 1.53
CA LEU A 142 -2.21 -10.69 2.79
C LEU A 142 -1.50 -11.70 3.70
N ASP A 143 -1.12 -11.23 4.88
CA ASP A 143 -0.43 -11.98 5.90
C ASP A 143 -1.27 -12.06 7.18
N VAL A 144 -0.90 -12.97 8.08
CA VAL A 144 -1.44 -13.03 9.43
C VAL A 144 -0.37 -12.54 10.38
N CYS A 145 -0.61 -11.40 11.05
CA CYS A 145 0.30 -10.89 12.04
C CYS A 145 -0.05 -11.50 13.40
N PRO A 146 0.67 -12.54 13.89
CA PRO A 146 0.39 -13.11 15.19
C PRO A 146 0.65 -12.05 16.26
N SER A 147 -0.19 -12.03 17.30
CA SER A 147 0.07 -11.20 18.47
C SER A 147 1.42 -11.56 19.04
N SER A 148 2.23 -10.55 19.37
CA SER A 148 3.48 -10.71 20.10
C SER A 148 3.16 -11.16 21.54
N ILE A 149 2.92 -12.45 21.73
CA ILE A 149 2.88 -13.11 23.03
C ILE A 149 4.25 -13.75 23.27
#